data_AF-A0A1W0A6B4-F1
#
_entry.id   AF-A0A1W0A6B4-F1
#
_cell.length_a   1.000
_cell.length_b   1.000
_cell.length_c   1.000
_cell.angle_alpha   90.00
_cell.angle_beta   90.00
_cell.angle_gamma   90.00
#
_symmetry.space_group_name_H-M   'P 1'
#
loop_
_entity.id
_entity.type
_entity.pdbx_description
1 polymer ?
#
loop_
_entity_poly.entity_id
_entity_poly.type
_entity_poly.pdbx_seq_one_letter_code
_entity_poly.pdbx_strand_id
1 'polypeptide(L)'
;MELWDDIDPMVKGVMQDVETNMTVERLVECVARYEIVSKWMGELLSLVGAIALERGTNVKLCLEMLHSIREKLPRNKSSIVPTKDASVIMKTVLAILQEKIPKLNLTTEDIWKSILWPLSADQPQEIRCNVVKCILQQGCVVLLKILLALFRYHRSMILKSSKHDDLCSLFKTTSIEESQKRWSAIFHSLNSNTDTHLYDNKVHATWLTFFETPRNKDKTFLKKYDYIGFDIDGTLVKYDSKTILADSFEFCRLRLIEIYPPLADYKSPRWLPEIANRSIAIDIDQGNFILLMEDESILYAYHGGTLLSPAQLWQSYPQGKAPTSVIFLYTIHEVVFAPIFAWLIQSVHSADTSPYKSLASVVRNCAVQYHNQHGLTIQPGKWIRRCSTTKSLVNQWSKTHQLFIITNSTWNHADTVLTQALGTSHWLQYFAFIITSASKETFFRPVADTPPRPFLKLVEDGPKAFAASPLPIKGKDLRYTGGHVCYIGDHRIHDIELPREHCGWDTIAILEELDVLPIE
;
A
#
# COMPACT_ATOMS: atom_id res chain seq x y z
N MET A 1 13.10 -23.58 28.65
CA MET A 1 11.90 -24.42 28.87
C MET A 1 10.67 -23.58 29.23
N GLU A 2 10.77 -22.24 29.32
CA GLU A 2 9.68 -21.34 29.76
C GLU A 2 9.24 -20.35 28.65
N LEU A 3 8.95 -20.87 27.46
CA LEU A 3 8.37 -20.08 26.34
C LEU A 3 7.12 -20.77 25.77
N TRP A 4 6.56 -21.74 26.51
CA TRP A 4 5.64 -22.76 26.00
C TRP A 4 4.27 -22.78 26.71
N ASP A 5 4.02 -21.87 27.64
CA ASP A 5 2.73 -21.79 28.35
C ASP A 5 1.67 -20.97 27.60
N ASP A 6 2.08 -20.14 26.64
CA ASP A 6 1.18 -19.35 25.78
C ASP A 6 0.82 -20.02 24.45
N ILE A 7 1.22 -21.28 24.25
CA ILE A 7 0.81 -22.02 23.06
C ILE A 7 -0.61 -22.56 23.26
N ASP A 8 -1.48 -22.22 22.31
CA ASP A 8 -2.86 -22.69 22.15
C ASP A 8 -3.03 -24.15 22.67
N PRO A 9 -3.93 -24.39 23.64
CA PRO A 9 -4.18 -25.73 24.21
C PRO A 9 -4.46 -26.82 23.16
N MET A 10 -4.94 -26.43 21.97
CA MET A 10 -5.20 -27.34 20.87
C MET A 10 -3.93 -27.76 20.12
N VAL A 11 -2.88 -26.92 20.08
CA VAL A 11 -1.55 -27.26 19.56
C VAL A 11 -0.85 -28.25 20.49
N LYS A 12 -1.04 -28.12 21.82
CA LYS A 12 -0.61 -29.13 22.79
C LYS A 12 -1.23 -30.51 22.54
N GLY A 13 -2.49 -30.58 22.10
CA GLY A 13 -3.16 -31.83 21.73
C GLY A 13 -2.58 -32.50 20.48
N VAL A 14 -2.28 -31.72 19.43
CA VAL A 14 -1.59 -32.23 18.23
C VAL A 14 -0.19 -32.73 18.59
N MET A 15 0.53 -32.04 19.48
CA MET A 15 1.86 -32.44 19.97
C MET A 15 1.88 -33.79 20.71
N GLN A 16 0.79 -34.21 21.34
CA GLN A 16 0.70 -35.55 21.96
C GLN A 16 0.50 -36.67 20.91
N ASP A 17 -0.21 -36.41 19.82
CA ASP A 17 -0.33 -37.35 18.69
C ASP A 17 0.95 -37.44 17.84
N VAL A 18 1.78 -36.38 17.85
CA VAL A 18 3.04 -36.24 17.11
C VAL A 18 4.13 -37.23 17.56
N GLU A 19 4.16 -37.63 18.83
CA GLU A 19 5.26 -38.42 19.40
C GLU A 19 5.29 -39.89 18.95
N THR A 20 4.24 -40.41 18.29
CA THR A 20 4.10 -41.86 18.11
C THR A 20 4.07 -42.41 16.69
N ASN A 21 3.68 -41.66 15.63
CA ASN A 21 3.83 -42.06 14.20
C ASN A 21 3.19 -41.03 13.23
N MET A 22 3.95 -40.06 12.74
CA MET A 22 3.43 -39.03 11.81
C MET A 22 4.01 -39.15 10.39
N THR A 23 3.14 -39.12 9.38
CA THR A 23 3.49 -39.01 7.95
C THR A 23 3.24 -37.59 7.43
N VAL A 24 3.81 -37.21 6.27
CA VAL A 24 3.57 -35.89 5.64
C VAL A 24 2.08 -35.67 5.40
N GLU A 25 1.34 -36.69 4.96
CA GLU A 25 -0.10 -36.58 4.71
C GLU A 25 -0.87 -36.24 5.99
N ARG A 26 -0.47 -36.81 7.13
CA ARG A 26 -1.12 -36.59 8.43
C ARG A 26 -0.84 -35.19 8.98
N LEU A 27 0.37 -34.66 8.74
CA LEU A 27 0.72 -33.26 9.05
C LEU A 27 -0.12 -32.28 8.21
N VAL A 28 -0.24 -32.54 6.91
CA VAL A 28 -1.04 -31.73 5.98
C VAL A 28 -2.53 -31.80 6.32
N GLU A 29 -3.07 -32.99 6.63
CA GLU A 29 -4.45 -33.17 7.11
C GLU A 29 -4.72 -32.44 8.42
N CYS A 30 -3.82 -32.55 9.40
CA CYS A 30 -3.94 -31.83 10.66
C CYS A 30 -4.04 -30.33 10.41
N VAL A 31 -3.20 -29.78 9.52
CA VAL A 31 -3.21 -28.36 9.16
C VAL A 31 -4.46 -27.97 8.35
N ALA A 32 -4.97 -28.84 7.49
CA ALA A 32 -6.20 -28.62 6.71
C ALA A 32 -7.49 -28.63 7.55
N ARG A 33 -7.50 -29.28 8.72
CA ARG A 33 -8.66 -29.35 9.64
C ARG A 33 -8.94 -28.06 10.42
N TYR A 34 -8.05 -27.05 10.38
CA TYR A 34 -8.19 -25.75 11.07
C TYR A 34 -8.75 -24.60 10.19
N GLU A 35 -9.45 -24.93 9.09
CA GLU A 35 -9.96 -24.05 8.00
C GLU A 35 -8.94 -23.53 6.96
N ILE A 36 -9.49 -23.34 5.75
CA ILE A 36 -8.95 -23.18 4.38
C ILE A 36 -7.44 -22.86 4.25
N VAL A 37 -6.61 -23.89 4.37
CA VAL A 37 -5.26 -23.90 3.77
C VAL A 37 -5.46 -23.87 2.26
N SER A 38 -5.00 -22.81 1.60
CA SER A 38 -5.07 -22.73 0.14
C SER A 38 -4.34 -23.92 -0.50
N LYS A 39 -4.73 -24.30 -1.72
CA LYS A 39 -4.01 -25.31 -2.52
C LYS A 39 -2.50 -25.05 -2.51
N TRP A 40 -2.11 -23.79 -2.71
CA TRP A 40 -0.72 -23.34 -2.76
C TRP A 40 0.02 -23.53 -1.43
N MET A 41 -0.62 -23.22 -0.31
CA MET A 41 -0.03 -23.45 1.00
C MET A 41 0.12 -24.95 1.28
N GLY A 42 -0.88 -25.76 0.93
CA GLY A 42 -0.79 -27.22 1.06
C GLY A 42 0.39 -27.81 0.29
N GLU A 43 0.63 -27.34 -0.94
CA GLU A 43 1.78 -27.75 -1.76
C GLU A 43 3.12 -27.37 -1.12
N LEU A 44 3.27 -26.13 -0.64
CA LEU A 44 4.50 -25.69 0.01
C LEU A 44 4.79 -26.52 1.27
N LEU A 45 3.77 -26.74 2.10
CA LEU A 45 3.90 -27.51 3.34
C LEU A 45 4.26 -28.97 3.07
N SER A 46 3.70 -29.55 2.01
CA SER A 46 4.04 -30.92 1.59
C SER A 46 5.52 -31.05 1.22
N LEU A 47 6.04 -30.12 0.41
CA LEU A 47 7.46 -30.13 0.00
C LEU A 47 8.40 -29.89 1.18
N VAL A 48 8.13 -28.88 1.99
CA VAL A 48 8.95 -28.55 3.17
C VAL A 48 8.94 -29.70 4.18
N GLY A 49 7.77 -30.28 4.46
CA GLY A 49 7.61 -31.40 5.36
C GLY A 49 8.38 -32.64 4.89
N ALA A 50 8.29 -32.98 3.60
CA ALA A 50 9.06 -34.08 3.02
C ALA A 50 10.57 -33.88 3.17
N ILE A 51 11.08 -32.68 2.86
CA ILE A 51 12.53 -32.35 2.99
C ILE A 51 12.98 -32.41 4.45
N ALA A 52 12.13 -31.98 5.40
CA ALA A 52 12.47 -32.00 6.82
C ALA A 52 12.56 -33.43 7.39
N LEU A 53 11.65 -34.32 6.97
CA LEU A 53 11.63 -35.74 7.35
C LEU A 53 12.81 -36.52 6.76
N GLU A 54 13.22 -36.23 5.51
CA GLU A 54 14.40 -36.83 4.88
C GLU A 54 15.70 -36.67 5.72
N ARG A 55 15.78 -35.67 6.60
CA ARG A 55 16.95 -35.39 7.46
C ARG A 55 16.79 -35.86 8.92
N GLY A 56 15.68 -36.48 9.30
CA GLY A 56 15.37 -36.75 10.71
C GLY A 56 15.26 -35.48 11.55
N THR A 57 14.96 -34.34 10.90
CA THR A 57 14.86 -33.04 11.57
C THR A 57 13.60 -33.04 12.44
N ASN A 58 13.75 -32.59 13.69
CA ASN A 58 12.71 -32.64 14.72
C ASN A 58 11.37 -32.10 14.19
N VAL A 59 10.30 -32.88 14.31
CA VAL A 59 8.93 -32.50 13.93
C VAL A 59 8.52 -31.16 14.57
N LYS A 60 9.11 -30.83 15.72
CA LYS A 60 9.07 -29.53 16.37
C LYS A 60 9.41 -28.36 15.45
N LEU A 61 10.41 -28.49 14.59
CA LEU A 61 10.82 -27.45 13.64
C LEU A 61 9.78 -27.24 12.54
N CYS A 62 9.12 -28.32 12.09
CA CYS A 62 8.01 -28.24 11.14
C CYS A 62 6.79 -27.56 11.78
N LEU A 63 6.51 -27.85 13.06
CA LEU A 63 5.44 -27.21 13.83
C LEU A 63 5.73 -25.73 14.11
N GLU A 64 6.98 -25.35 14.40
CA GLU A 64 7.42 -23.96 14.54
C GLU A 64 7.32 -23.20 13.21
N MET A 65 7.67 -23.83 12.07
CA MET A 65 7.40 -23.28 10.74
C MET A 65 5.91 -23.06 10.53
N LEU A 66 5.08 -24.06 10.80
CA LEU A 66 3.64 -23.99 10.65
C LEU A 66 3.03 -22.88 11.50
N HIS A 67 3.47 -22.71 12.74
CA HIS A 67 3.04 -21.63 13.61
C HIS A 67 3.48 -20.26 13.10
N SER A 68 4.73 -20.11 12.67
CA SER A 68 5.28 -18.85 12.14
C SER A 68 4.63 -18.45 10.81
N ILE A 69 4.39 -19.44 9.93
CA ILE A 69 3.68 -19.30 8.65
C ILE A 69 2.21 -18.93 8.92
N ARG A 70 1.50 -19.64 9.80
CA ARG A 70 0.10 -19.35 10.18
C ARG A 70 -0.10 -17.99 10.85
N GLU A 71 0.77 -17.56 11.76
CA GLU A 71 0.59 -16.26 12.44
C GLU A 71 0.89 -15.09 11.52
N LYS A 72 1.85 -15.26 10.61
CA LYS A 72 2.31 -14.18 9.74
C LYS A 72 1.48 -14.06 8.47
N LEU A 73 1.00 -15.16 7.87
CA LEU A 73 0.36 -15.11 6.54
C LEU A 73 -1.02 -14.45 6.46
N PRO A 74 -2.00 -14.79 7.32
CA PRO A 74 -3.30 -14.12 7.34
C PRO A 74 -3.18 -12.63 7.65
N ARG A 75 -2.07 -12.20 8.24
CA ARG A 75 -1.80 -10.80 8.60
C ARG A 75 -0.83 -10.10 7.63
N ASN A 76 -0.29 -10.79 6.63
CA ASN A 76 0.71 -10.26 5.71
C ASN A 76 0.14 -10.10 4.29
N LYS A 77 -0.26 -8.87 3.95
CA LYS A 77 -0.70 -8.47 2.58
C LYS A 77 0.37 -8.68 1.50
N SER A 78 1.62 -8.84 1.93
CA SER A 78 2.79 -9.14 1.10
C SER A 78 3.18 -10.62 1.18
N SER A 79 2.22 -11.50 1.45
CA SER A 79 2.48 -12.94 1.43
C SER A 79 2.72 -13.43 -0.01
N ILE A 80 3.85 -14.09 -0.19
CA ILE A 80 4.17 -14.82 -1.44
C ILE A 80 3.27 -16.03 -1.60
N VAL A 81 2.93 -16.73 -0.51
CA VAL A 81 2.05 -17.90 -0.59
C VAL A 81 0.63 -17.37 -0.67
N PRO A 82 -0.09 -17.60 -1.78
CA PRO A 82 -1.45 -17.14 -1.93
C PRO A 82 -2.35 -17.83 -0.92
N THR A 83 -3.09 -17.07 -0.10
CA THR A 83 -4.09 -17.61 0.85
C THR A 83 -5.43 -17.93 0.18
N LYS A 84 -5.66 -17.38 -1.02
CA LYS A 84 -6.71 -17.70 -2.02
C LYS A 84 -6.07 -17.57 -3.42
N ASP A 85 -6.80 -17.68 -4.52
CA ASP A 85 -6.31 -17.45 -5.90
C ASP A 85 -5.77 -16.01 -6.18
N ALA A 86 -5.72 -15.16 -5.17
CA ALA A 86 -5.30 -13.77 -5.27
C ALA A 86 -4.22 -13.43 -4.22
N SER A 87 -2.94 -13.65 -4.53
CA SER A 87 -1.83 -12.92 -3.89
C SER A 87 -1.53 -11.67 -4.72
N VAL A 88 -1.48 -10.49 -4.06
CA VAL A 88 -1.13 -9.21 -4.70
C VAL A 88 0.28 -9.28 -5.30
N ILE A 89 1.23 -9.91 -4.59
CA ILE A 89 2.59 -10.13 -5.09
C ILE A 89 2.57 -10.99 -6.35
N MET A 90 1.84 -12.11 -6.33
CA MET A 90 1.76 -13.00 -7.49
C MET A 90 1.13 -12.33 -8.71
N LYS A 91 0.01 -11.61 -8.50
CA LYS A 91 -0.64 -10.82 -9.55
C LYS A 91 0.30 -9.73 -10.09
N THR A 92 1.07 -9.08 -9.22
CA THR A 92 2.04 -8.05 -9.61
C THR A 92 3.19 -8.64 -10.42
N VAL A 93 3.81 -9.72 -9.94
CA VAL A 93 4.88 -10.42 -10.66
C VAL A 93 4.39 -10.91 -12.03
N LEU A 94 3.19 -11.50 -12.07
CA LEU A 94 2.57 -11.98 -13.30
C LEU A 94 2.32 -10.84 -14.30
N ALA A 95 1.65 -9.78 -13.88
CA ALA A 95 1.30 -8.65 -14.74
C ALA A 95 2.56 -8.01 -15.37
N ILE A 96 3.64 -7.90 -14.60
CA ILE A 96 4.87 -7.31 -15.12
C ILE A 96 5.63 -8.27 -16.04
N LEU A 97 5.70 -9.57 -15.72
CA LEU A 97 6.30 -10.55 -16.62
C LEU A 97 5.55 -10.65 -17.95
N GLN A 98 4.22 -10.57 -17.91
CA GLN A 98 3.37 -10.52 -19.10
C GLN A 98 3.63 -9.25 -19.94
N GLU A 99 3.88 -8.09 -19.32
CA GLU A 99 4.26 -6.87 -20.05
C GLU A 99 5.62 -7.01 -20.76
N LYS A 100 6.62 -7.58 -20.08
CA LYS A 100 8.01 -7.63 -20.58
C LYS A 100 8.28 -8.79 -21.52
N ILE A 101 7.59 -9.90 -21.31
CA ILE A 101 7.78 -11.13 -22.08
C ILE A 101 6.40 -11.71 -22.45
N PRO A 102 5.57 -10.95 -23.19
CA PRO A 102 4.20 -11.37 -23.52
C PRO A 102 4.15 -12.70 -24.27
N LYS A 103 5.24 -13.04 -24.96
CA LYS A 103 5.40 -14.28 -25.72
C LYS A 103 5.37 -15.55 -24.85
N LEU A 104 5.64 -15.46 -23.54
CA LEU A 104 5.61 -16.61 -22.63
C LEU A 104 4.20 -16.95 -22.13
N ASN A 105 3.21 -16.06 -22.27
CA ASN A 105 1.81 -16.26 -21.85
C ASN A 105 1.64 -16.94 -20.47
N LEU A 106 2.42 -16.48 -19.50
CA LEU A 106 2.50 -17.08 -18.17
C LEU A 106 1.17 -16.97 -17.43
N THR A 107 0.88 -17.96 -16.58
CA THR A 107 -0.23 -17.98 -15.63
C THR A 107 0.26 -17.83 -14.20
N THR A 108 -0.64 -17.57 -13.25
CA THR A 108 -0.32 -17.58 -11.81
C THR A 108 0.27 -18.92 -11.37
N GLU A 109 -0.15 -20.03 -11.98
CA GLU A 109 0.35 -21.37 -11.67
C GLU A 109 1.79 -21.57 -12.11
N ASP A 110 2.19 -21.03 -13.26
CA ASP A 110 3.58 -21.12 -13.75
C ASP A 110 4.55 -20.34 -12.86
N ILE A 111 4.11 -19.16 -12.39
CA ILE A 111 4.86 -18.39 -11.40
C ILE A 111 4.97 -19.17 -10.10
N TRP A 112 3.91 -19.84 -9.66
CA TRP A 112 3.93 -20.60 -8.42
C TRP A 112 4.86 -21.82 -8.51
N LYS A 113 4.81 -22.56 -9.62
CA LYS A 113 5.77 -23.65 -9.90
C LYS A 113 7.21 -23.15 -9.86
N SER A 114 7.47 -21.96 -10.41
CA SER A 114 8.78 -21.32 -10.38
C SER A 114 9.24 -20.96 -8.96
N ILE A 115 8.32 -20.54 -8.09
CA ILE A 115 8.58 -20.26 -6.66
C ILE A 115 8.92 -21.53 -5.90
N LEU A 116 8.25 -22.64 -6.19
CA LEU A 116 8.48 -23.93 -5.55
C LEU A 116 9.65 -24.72 -6.17
N TRP A 117 10.10 -24.35 -7.36
CA TRP A 117 11.19 -25.04 -8.06
C TRP A 117 12.45 -25.27 -7.23
N PRO A 118 12.93 -24.34 -6.37
CA PRO A 118 14.06 -24.58 -5.48
C PRO A 118 13.86 -25.73 -4.46
N LEU A 119 12.62 -26.07 -4.15
CA LEU A 119 12.22 -27.12 -3.22
C LEU A 119 11.85 -28.42 -3.95
N SER A 120 11.74 -28.41 -5.28
CA SER A 120 11.31 -29.56 -6.06
C SER A 120 12.41 -30.62 -6.20
N ALA A 121 12.03 -31.85 -6.56
CA ALA A 121 12.96 -32.95 -6.79
C ALA A 121 13.97 -32.69 -7.92
N ASP A 122 13.78 -31.65 -8.74
CA ASP A 122 14.76 -31.21 -9.75
C ASP A 122 16.05 -30.63 -9.12
N GLN A 123 16.03 -30.27 -7.82
CA GLN A 123 17.19 -29.72 -7.13
C GLN A 123 17.89 -30.77 -6.23
N PRO A 124 19.24 -30.73 -6.15
CA PRO A 124 19.99 -31.50 -5.19
C PRO A 124 19.49 -31.30 -3.75
N GLN A 125 19.53 -32.37 -2.96
CA GLN A 125 19.02 -32.36 -1.57
C GLN A 125 19.64 -31.25 -0.71
N GLU A 126 20.93 -30.97 -0.89
CA GLU A 126 21.62 -29.89 -0.17
C GLU A 126 21.01 -28.51 -0.45
N ILE A 127 20.66 -28.22 -1.70
CA ILE A 127 20.01 -26.96 -2.10
C ILE A 127 18.62 -26.89 -1.47
N ARG A 128 17.82 -27.94 -1.60
CA ARG A 128 16.48 -28.03 -0.98
C ARG A 128 16.55 -27.75 0.52
N CYS A 129 17.50 -28.36 1.22
CA CYS A 129 17.72 -28.16 2.65
C CYS A 129 18.12 -26.72 2.99
N ASN A 130 19.01 -26.12 2.21
CA ASN A 130 19.43 -24.73 2.41
C ASN A 130 18.27 -23.75 2.17
N VAL A 131 17.41 -24.01 1.19
CA VAL A 131 16.19 -23.22 0.98
C VAL A 131 15.25 -23.32 2.18
N VAL A 132 15.00 -24.53 2.71
CA VAL A 132 14.19 -24.71 3.93
C VAL A 132 14.80 -23.96 5.12
N LYS A 133 16.13 -24.01 5.29
CA LYS A 133 16.84 -23.23 6.32
C LYS A 133 16.64 -21.73 6.14
N CYS A 134 16.68 -21.23 4.91
CA CYS A 134 16.40 -19.84 4.61
C CYS A 134 14.93 -19.47 4.92
N ILE A 135 13.96 -20.35 4.64
CA ILE A 135 12.54 -20.13 4.97
C ILE A 135 12.36 -20.06 6.49
N LEU A 136 13.06 -20.90 7.24
CA LEU A 136 13.06 -20.87 8.70
C LEU A 136 13.60 -19.56 9.26
N GLN A 137 14.68 -19.05 8.68
CA GLN A 137 15.34 -17.84 9.15
C GLN A 137 14.62 -16.56 8.73
N GLN A 138 14.09 -16.51 7.52
CA GLN A 138 13.59 -15.28 6.89
C GLN A 138 12.07 -15.31 6.62
N GLY A 139 11.40 -16.45 6.79
CA GLY A 139 10.02 -16.67 6.37
C GLY A 139 9.88 -16.95 4.87
N CYS A 140 8.64 -17.17 4.41
CA CYS A 140 8.37 -17.49 3.00
C CYS A 140 8.81 -16.40 2.01
N VAL A 141 9.03 -15.14 2.48
CA VAL A 141 9.55 -14.01 1.68
C VAL A 141 10.81 -14.41 0.88
N VAL A 142 11.60 -15.33 1.41
CA VAL A 142 12.84 -15.80 0.76
C VAL A 142 12.64 -16.52 -0.56
N LEU A 143 11.47 -17.12 -0.78
CA LEU A 143 11.20 -17.81 -2.04
C LEU A 143 11.13 -16.82 -3.22
N LEU A 144 10.57 -15.62 -3.01
CA LEU A 144 10.58 -14.56 -4.03
C LEU A 144 11.99 -13.99 -4.21
N LYS A 145 12.77 -13.85 -3.12
CA LYS A 145 14.18 -13.43 -3.19
C LYS A 145 14.98 -14.36 -4.10
N ILE A 146 14.78 -15.67 -3.92
CA ILE A 146 15.40 -16.71 -4.76
C ILE A 146 14.91 -16.60 -6.20
N LEU A 147 13.61 -16.48 -6.42
CA LEU A 147 13.03 -16.36 -7.77
C LEU A 147 13.59 -15.15 -8.53
N LEU A 148 13.66 -13.97 -7.89
CA LEU A 148 14.23 -12.77 -8.50
C LEU A 148 15.73 -12.93 -8.83
N ALA A 149 16.48 -13.61 -7.96
CA ALA A 149 17.87 -13.92 -8.23
C ALA A 149 18.02 -14.87 -9.43
N LEU A 150 17.12 -15.85 -9.58
CA LEU A 150 17.06 -16.74 -10.75
C LEU A 150 16.74 -15.95 -12.03
N PHE A 151 15.77 -15.05 -11.99
CA PHE A 151 15.44 -14.16 -13.13
C PHE A 151 16.62 -13.29 -13.55
N ARG A 152 17.37 -12.74 -12.59
CA ARG A 152 18.57 -11.95 -12.87
C ARG A 152 19.66 -12.79 -13.53
N TYR A 153 19.91 -13.98 -12.97
CA TYR A 153 20.94 -14.88 -13.46
C TYR A 153 20.66 -15.33 -14.91
N HIS A 154 19.39 -15.61 -15.21
CA HIS A 154 18.95 -16.13 -16.52
C HIS A 154 18.36 -15.06 -17.46
N ARG A 155 18.54 -13.77 -17.14
CA ARG A 155 17.92 -12.65 -17.86
C ARG A 155 18.09 -12.72 -19.37
N SER A 156 19.29 -13.05 -19.84
CA SER A 156 19.62 -13.10 -21.27
C SER A 156 18.89 -14.22 -22.02
N MET A 157 18.67 -15.37 -21.37
CA MET A 157 17.94 -16.50 -21.94
C MET A 157 16.43 -16.25 -21.92
N ILE A 158 15.94 -15.73 -20.79
CA ILE A 158 14.52 -15.43 -20.58
C ILE A 158 14.02 -14.39 -21.61
N LEU A 159 14.80 -13.32 -21.87
CA LEU A 159 14.45 -12.30 -22.86
C LEU A 159 14.51 -12.78 -24.32
N LYS A 160 15.25 -13.85 -24.60
CA LYS A 160 15.38 -14.44 -25.94
C LYS A 160 14.39 -15.57 -26.19
N SER A 161 13.69 -16.04 -25.16
CA SER A 161 12.72 -17.11 -25.29
C SER A 161 11.53 -16.66 -26.14
N SER A 162 11.10 -17.54 -27.05
CA SER A 162 9.99 -17.30 -27.98
C SER A 162 8.90 -18.37 -27.91
N LYS A 163 9.07 -19.37 -27.03
CA LYS A 163 8.17 -20.52 -26.88
C LYS A 163 7.52 -20.52 -25.50
N HIS A 164 6.38 -21.19 -25.43
CA HIS A 164 5.66 -21.53 -24.20
C HIS A 164 6.43 -22.59 -23.38
N ASP A 165 7.67 -22.28 -23.03
CA ASP A 165 8.50 -23.16 -22.21
C ASP A 165 8.24 -22.82 -20.74
N ASP A 166 8.01 -23.84 -19.92
CA ASP A 166 7.91 -23.73 -18.46
C ASP A 166 9.11 -22.92 -17.96
N LEU A 167 8.87 -21.85 -17.19
CA LEU A 167 9.91 -21.01 -16.59
C LEU A 167 10.96 -21.86 -15.85
N CYS A 168 10.54 -22.97 -15.25
CA CYS A 168 11.43 -23.90 -14.58
C CYS A 168 12.46 -24.51 -15.54
N SER A 169 12.10 -24.77 -16.80
CA SER A 169 13.04 -25.27 -17.81
C SER A 169 14.09 -24.22 -18.20
N LEU A 170 13.75 -22.93 -18.16
CA LEU A 170 14.70 -21.84 -18.40
C LEU A 170 15.70 -21.70 -17.24
N PHE A 171 15.33 -22.18 -16.04
CA PHE A 171 16.23 -22.20 -14.90
C PHE A 171 17.18 -23.42 -14.89
N LYS A 172 16.85 -24.49 -15.61
CA LYS A 172 17.70 -25.68 -15.68
C LYS A 172 19.02 -25.36 -16.38
N THR A 173 20.13 -25.73 -15.75
CA THR A 173 21.48 -25.65 -16.33
C THR A 173 21.98 -27.06 -16.58
N THR A 174 22.61 -27.31 -17.72
CA THR A 174 23.17 -28.63 -18.07
C THR A 174 24.48 -28.91 -17.33
N SER A 175 25.19 -27.89 -16.86
CA SER A 175 26.42 -28.02 -16.07
C SER A 175 26.15 -28.02 -14.56
N ILE A 176 26.70 -29.04 -13.87
CA ILE A 176 26.67 -29.16 -12.41
C ILE A 176 27.46 -28.00 -11.75
N GLU A 177 28.59 -27.62 -12.34
CA GLU A 177 29.46 -26.56 -11.84
C GLU A 177 28.77 -25.19 -11.92
N GLU A 178 28.06 -24.91 -13.02
CA GLU A 178 27.27 -23.68 -13.16
C GLU A 178 26.12 -23.63 -12.15
N SER A 179 25.46 -24.78 -11.91
CA SER A 179 24.40 -24.89 -10.89
C SER A 179 24.94 -24.59 -9.49
N GLN A 180 26.08 -25.17 -9.12
CA GLN A 180 26.73 -24.94 -7.82
C GLN A 180 27.17 -23.48 -7.65
N LYS A 181 27.77 -22.89 -8.70
CA LYS A 181 28.20 -21.49 -8.70
C LYS A 181 27.02 -20.54 -8.55
N ARG A 182 25.92 -20.80 -9.26
CA ARG A 182 24.67 -20.04 -9.15
C ARG A 182 24.11 -20.10 -7.73
N TRP A 183 23.92 -21.30 -7.18
CA TRP A 183 23.36 -21.48 -5.85
C TRP A 183 24.24 -20.88 -4.76
N SER A 184 25.56 -21.01 -4.89
CA SER A 184 26.53 -20.33 -4.00
C SER A 184 26.37 -18.81 -4.03
N ALA A 185 26.24 -18.22 -5.22
CA ALA A 185 26.01 -16.78 -5.37
C ALA A 185 24.66 -16.33 -4.77
N ILE A 186 23.59 -17.10 -4.99
CA ILE A 186 22.27 -16.83 -4.44
C ILE A 186 22.31 -16.88 -2.91
N PHE A 187 22.82 -17.97 -2.31
CA PHE A 187 22.87 -18.10 -0.84
C PHE A 187 23.83 -17.10 -0.19
N HIS A 188 24.94 -16.76 -0.83
CA HIS A 188 25.82 -15.70 -0.34
C HIS A 188 25.10 -14.35 -0.27
N SER A 189 24.34 -14.00 -1.32
CA SER A 189 23.51 -12.78 -1.33
C SER A 189 22.37 -12.80 -0.31
N LEU A 190 21.86 -13.98 0.08
CA LEU A 190 20.79 -14.12 1.07
C LEU A 190 21.30 -14.04 2.52
N ASN A 191 22.58 -14.38 2.76
CA ASN A 191 23.18 -14.48 4.09
C ASN A 191 23.96 -13.24 4.53
N SER A 192 24.26 -12.30 3.63
CA SER A 192 24.91 -11.03 3.97
C SER A 192 23.91 -10.10 4.70
N ASN A 193 23.76 -10.30 6.00
CA ASN A 193 22.89 -9.51 6.90
C ASN A 193 23.47 -8.13 7.20
N THR A 194 22.91 -7.09 6.57
CA THR A 194 22.74 -5.76 7.19
C THR A 194 21.26 -5.39 7.02
N ASP A 195 20.56 -5.32 8.15
CA ASP A 195 19.17 -4.92 8.38
C ASP A 195 18.11 -5.38 7.36
N THR A 196 17.10 -6.09 7.87
CA THR A 196 15.89 -6.50 7.14
C THR A 196 15.24 -5.33 6.37
N HIS A 197 15.41 -4.09 6.84
CA HIS A 197 15.01 -2.85 6.16
C HIS A 197 15.89 -2.46 4.95
N LEU A 198 17.21 -2.64 5.01
CA LEU A 198 18.12 -2.40 3.88
C LEU A 198 17.90 -3.43 2.76
N TYR A 199 17.46 -4.63 3.15
CA TYR A 199 17.17 -5.75 2.26
C TYR A 199 15.89 -5.52 1.44
N ASP A 200 14.81 -5.04 2.07
CA ASP A 200 13.59 -4.65 1.34
C ASP A 200 13.90 -3.55 0.33
N ASN A 201 14.76 -2.58 0.69
CA ASN A 201 15.21 -1.53 -0.24
C ASN A 201 16.08 -2.08 -1.39
N LYS A 202 16.95 -3.08 -1.16
CA LYS A 202 17.78 -3.69 -2.23
C LYS A 202 17.00 -4.62 -3.14
N VAL A 203 16.06 -5.40 -2.61
CA VAL A 203 15.17 -6.24 -3.43
C VAL A 203 14.15 -5.40 -4.16
N HIS A 204 13.63 -4.35 -3.53
CA HIS A 204 12.82 -3.35 -4.20
C HIS A 204 13.62 -2.60 -5.27
N ALA A 205 14.87 -2.21 -5.02
CA ALA A 205 15.76 -1.63 -6.04
C ALA A 205 16.12 -2.63 -7.14
N THR A 206 16.23 -3.93 -6.84
CA THR A 206 16.48 -5.01 -7.82
C THR A 206 15.24 -5.30 -8.66
N TRP A 207 14.07 -5.26 -8.03
CA TRP A 207 12.76 -5.33 -8.67
C TRP A 207 12.57 -4.12 -9.58
N LEU A 208 12.79 -2.90 -9.08
CA LEU A 208 12.80 -1.67 -9.86
C LEU A 208 13.80 -1.75 -11.02
N THR A 209 15.07 -2.11 -10.80
CA THR A 209 16.05 -2.18 -11.91
C THR A 209 15.75 -3.25 -12.96
N PHE A 210 15.11 -4.37 -12.60
CA PHE A 210 14.64 -5.37 -13.56
C PHE A 210 13.42 -4.86 -14.36
N PHE A 211 12.60 -3.97 -13.79
CA PHE A 211 11.35 -3.49 -14.37
C PHE A 211 11.37 -2.04 -14.90
N GLU A 212 12.39 -1.24 -14.57
CA GLU A 212 12.57 0.17 -14.96
C GLU A 212 13.05 0.36 -16.39
N THR A 213 13.11 -0.68 -17.21
CA THR A 213 13.31 -0.52 -18.65
C THR A 213 12.25 -1.25 -19.47
N PRO A 214 11.41 -0.54 -20.25
CA PRO A 214 10.62 0.65 -19.93
C PRO A 214 9.15 0.26 -19.66
N ARG A 215 8.52 0.83 -18.63
CA ARG A 215 7.04 0.86 -18.49
C ARG A 215 6.45 1.19 -19.86
N ASN A 216 5.46 0.44 -20.31
CA ASN A 216 4.75 0.62 -21.58
C ASN A 216 4.55 2.11 -21.87
N LYS A 217 5.50 2.69 -22.62
CA LYS A 217 5.50 4.10 -23.01
C LYS A 217 4.57 4.20 -24.20
N ASP A 218 3.30 3.86 -24.00
CA ASP A 218 2.31 4.43 -24.88
C ASP A 218 2.22 5.93 -24.57
N LYS A 219 3.21 6.66 -25.10
CA LYS A 219 3.26 8.13 -25.07
C LYS A 219 2.03 8.74 -25.76
N THR A 220 1.19 7.92 -26.39
CA THR A 220 -0.05 8.33 -27.04
C THR A 220 -1.28 8.18 -26.15
N PHE A 221 -1.19 7.55 -24.96
CA PHE A 221 -2.32 7.41 -24.04
C PHE A 221 -3.05 8.73 -23.78
N LEU A 222 -2.29 9.82 -23.63
CA LEU A 222 -2.87 11.13 -23.36
C LEU A 222 -3.47 11.82 -24.59
N LYS A 223 -3.06 11.44 -25.81
CA LYS A 223 -3.50 12.07 -27.06
C LYS A 223 -4.99 11.92 -27.34
N LYS A 224 -5.64 10.93 -26.73
CA LYS A 224 -7.09 10.72 -26.89
C LYS A 224 -7.93 11.72 -26.10
N TYR A 225 -7.34 12.45 -25.15
CA TYR A 225 -8.05 13.40 -24.31
C TYR A 225 -7.97 14.80 -24.92
N ASP A 226 -9.09 15.51 -24.88
CA ASP A 226 -9.13 16.93 -25.23
C ASP A 226 -8.80 17.79 -24.01
N TYR A 227 -9.21 17.32 -22.82
CA TYR A 227 -9.05 18.02 -21.55
C TYR A 227 -8.29 17.16 -20.54
N ILE A 228 -7.34 17.79 -19.83
CA ILE A 228 -6.63 17.16 -18.71
C ILE A 228 -6.76 18.07 -17.49
N GLY A 229 -7.45 17.57 -16.48
CA GLY A 229 -7.67 18.27 -15.23
C GLY A 229 -6.78 17.76 -14.11
N PHE A 230 -6.45 18.65 -13.17
CA PHE A 230 -5.61 18.34 -12.03
C PHE A 230 -6.22 18.82 -10.72
N ASP A 231 -5.99 18.07 -9.64
CA ASP A 231 -5.90 18.65 -8.31
C ASP A 231 -4.54 19.36 -8.10
N ILE A 232 -4.43 20.15 -7.03
CA ILE A 232 -3.21 20.85 -6.64
C ILE A 232 -2.44 20.06 -5.59
N ASP A 233 -2.99 19.99 -4.38
CA ASP A 233 -2.29 19.50 -3.19
C ASP A 233 -2.05 17.99 -3.32
N GLY A 234 -0.80 17.51 -3.22
CA GLY A 234 -0.49 16.08 -3.41
C GLY A 234 -0.48 15.62 -4.88
N THR A 235 -0.78 16.52 -5.83
CA THR A 235 -0.89 16.21 -7.26
C THR A 235 0.07 17.06 -8.11
N LEU A 236 -0.27 18.31 -8.42
CA LEU A 236 0.65 19.24 -9.11
C LEU A 236 1.76 19.73 -8.17
N VAL A 237 1.44 19.80 -6.88
CA VAL A 237 2.36 20.23 -5.82
C VAL A 237 2.74 19.03 -4.98
N LYS A 238 4.01 18.63 -5.09
CA LYS A 238 4.61 17.63 -4.19
C LYS A 238 5.14 18.34 -2.95
N TYR A 239 4.73 17.83 -1.80
CA TYR A 239 5.16 18.31 -0.49
C TYR A 239 6.34 17.49 0.03
N ASP A 240 7.11 18.07 0.94
CA ASP A 240 8.08 17.35 1.77
C ASP A 240 7.31 16.60 2.88
N SER A 241 6.62 15.54 2.47
CA SER A 241 5.70 14.77 3.31
C SER A 241 6.40 14.24 4.56
N LYS A 242 7.67 13.81 4.47
CA LYS A 242 8.48 13.38 5.64
C LYS A 242 8.55 14.48 6.70
N THR A 243 8.89 15.70 6.29
CA THR A 243 9.02 16.82 7.24
C THR A 243 7.66 17.24 7.78
N ILE A 244 6.62 17.34 6.94
CA ILE A 244 5.27 17.73 7.38
C ILE A 244 4.70 16.72 8.37
N LEU A 245 4.86 15.42 8.10
CA LEU A 245 4.39 14.36 9.00
C LEU A 245 5.14 14.40 10.34
N ALA A 246 6.46 14.60 10.33
CA ALA A 246 7.23 14.71 11.58
C ALA A 246 6.82 15.94 12.41
N ASP A 247 6.74 17.12 11.79
CA ASP A 247 6.39 18.36 12.47
C ASP A 247 4.94 18.33 12.97
N SER A 248 4.00 17.81 12.18
CA SER A 248 2.59 17.69 12.61
C SER A 248 2.38 16.65 13.70
N PHE A 249 3.12 15.55 13.66
CA PHE A 249 3.09 14.52 14.72
C PHE A 249 3.56 15.10 16.06
N GLU A 250 4.70 15.78 16.05
CA GLU A 250 5.25 16.42 17.25
C GLU A 250 4.37 17.56 17.77
N PHE A 251 3.83 18.39 16.86
CA PHE A 251 2.87 19.41 17.22
C PHE A 251 1.64 18.82 17.91
N CYS A 252 1.05 17.76 17.34
CA CYS A 252 -0.13 17.12 17.92
C CYS A 252 0.18 16.55 19.31
N ARG A 253 1.37 15.94 19.50
CA ARG A 253 1.82 15.45 20.81
C ARG A 253 1.87 16.58 21.84
N LEU A 254 2.59 17.66 21.54
CA LEU A 254 2.75 18.80 22.45
C LEU A 254 1.40 19.43 22.77
N ARG A 255 0.55 19.62 21.75
CA ARG A 255 -0.78 20.20 21.93
C ARG A 255 -1.69 19.32 22.79
N LEU A 256 -1.61 17.99 22.63
CA LEU A 256 -2.35 17.06 23.48
C LEU A 256 -1.87 17.09 24.92
N ILE A 257 -0.56 17.24 25.19
CA ILE A 257 -0.03 17.42 26.54
C ILE A 257 -0.56 18.71 27.17
N GLU A 258 -0.67 19.80 26.42
CA GLU A 258 -1.29 21.04 26.93
C GLU A 258 -2.77 20.85 27.31
N ILE A 259 -3.51 20.07 26.52
CA ILE A 259 -4.94 19.78 26.75
C ILE A 259 -5.10 18.78 27.91
N TYR A 260 -4.22 17.78 27.98
CA TYR A 260 -4.21 16.72 28.98
C TYR A 260 -2.82 16.63 29.64
N PRO A 261 -2.50 17.50 30.62
CA PRO A 261 -1.18 17.54 31.26
C PRO A 261 -0.62 16.20 31.76
N PRO A 262 -1.44 15.26 32.30
CA PRO A 262 -0.93 13.94 32.71
C PRO A 262 -0.27 13.14 31.58
N LEU A 263 -0.58 13.41 30.30
CA LEU A 263 0.07 12.75 29.16
C LEU A 263 1.58 12.96 29.12
N ALA A 264 2.11 13.99 29.80
CA ALA A 264 3.55 14.23 29.91
C ALA A 264 4.30 13.10 30.66
N ASP A 265 3.61 12.41 31.58
CA ASP A 265 4.20 11.31 32.37
C ASP A 265 4.12 9.96 31.65
N TYR A 266 3.34 9.88 30.56
CA TYR A 266 3.25 8.68 29.72
C TYR A 266 4.39 8.63 28.71
N LYS A 267 4.69 7.42 28.24
CA LYS A 267 5.65 7.21 27.16
C LYS A 267 5.19 7.96 25.91
N SER A 268 6.07 8.74 25.31
CA SER A 268 5.79 9.50 24.09
C SER A 268 5.19 8.63 22.97
N PRO A 269 4.25 9.18 22.17
CA PRO A 269 3.68 8.50 21.02
C PRO A 269 4.80 8.09 20.06
N ARG A 270 4.67 6.91 19.48
CA ARG A 270 5.58 6.40 18.46
C ARG A 270 4.85 6.38 17.12
N TRP A 271 5.61 6.57 16.05
CA TRP A 271 5.10 6.27 14.72
C TRP A 271 4.82 4.77 14.62
N LEU A 272 3.61 4.41 14.19
CA LEU A 272 3.16 3.02 14.04
C LEU A 272 2.86 2.76 12.56
N PRO A 273 3.84 2.27 11.77
CA PRO A 273 3.70 2.06 10.34
C PRO A 273 2.52 1.16 9.96
N GLU A 274 2.05 0.31 10.85
CA GLU A 274 0.96 -0.64 10.60
C GLU A 274 -0.41 0.04 10.47
N ILE A 275 -0.58 1.18 11.15
CA ILE A 275 -1.83 1.95 11.19
C ILE A 275 -1.69 3.36 10.58
N ALA A 276 -0.46 3.85 10.42
CA ALA A 276 -0.15 5.14 9.80
C ALA A 276 -0.11 5.04 8.27
N ASN A 277 -1.18 4.52 7.67
CA ASN A 277 -1.32 4.39 6.21
C ASN A 277 -2.65 4.96 5.73
N ARG A 278 -2.66 5.39 4.46
CA ARG A 278 -3.93 5.68 3.78
C ARG A 278 -4.82 4.45 3.71
N SER A 279 -6.12 4.69 3.67
CA SER A 279 -7.18 3.68 3.59
C SER A 279 -7.27 2.74 4.81
N ILE A 280 -6.61 3.06 5.92
CA ILE A 280 -6.95 2.42 7.21
C ILE A 280 -8.38 2.83 7.60
N ALA A 281 -9.21 1.86 7.97
CA ALA A 281 -10.55 2.11 8.48
C ALA A 281 -10.49 2.29 9.99
N ILE A 282 -11.00 3.39 10.51
CA ILE A 282 -10.93 3.73 11.93
C ILE A 282 -12.33 3.68 12.50
N ASP A 283 -12.56 2.68 13.34
CA ASP A 283 -13.75 2.58 14.19
C ASP A 283 -13.47 3.40 15.45
N ILE A 284 -13.98 4.63 15.46
CA ILE A 284 -13.84 5.55 16.58
C ILE A 284 -14.80 5.24 17.73
N ASP A 285 -15.77 4.36 17.54
CA ASP A 285 -16.67 3.94 18.61
C ASP A 285 -15.98 2.88 19.47
N GLN A 286 -15.16 2.01 18.85
CA GLN A 286 -14.38 0.97 19.54
C GLN A 286 -12.89 1.31 19.71
N GLY A 287 -12.39 2.43 19.16
CA GLY A 287 -10.97 2.80 19.24
C GLY A 287 -10.05 1.85 18.44
N ASN A 288 -10.57 1.30 17.34
CA ASN A 288 -9.91 0.27 16.56
C ASN A 288 -9.47 0.78 15.18
N PHE A 289 -8.29 0.36 14.74
CA PHE A 289 -7.71 0.61 13.43
C PHE A 289 -7.74 -0.68 12.63
N ILE A 290 -8.59 -0.73 11.62
CA ILE A 290 -8.96 -1.92 10.88
C ILE A 290 -8.36 -1.86 9.49
N LEU A 291 -7.63 -2.90 9.13
CA LEU A 291 -7.18 -3.08 7.78
C LEU A 291 -8.11 -4.03 7.03
N LEU A 292 -8.71 -3.53 5.95
CA LEU A 292 -9.69 -4.26 5.14
C LEU A 292 -9.02 -4.94 3.93
N MET A 293 -9.62 -6.05 3.51
CA MET A 293 -9.39 -6.70 2.23
C MET A 293 -10.27 -6.09 1.13
N GLU A 294 -10.05 -6.50 -0.13
CA GLU A 294 -10.81 -6.03 -1.29
C GLU A 294 -12.31 -6.37 -1.19
N ASP A 295 -12.65 -7.50 -0.54
CA ASP A 295 -14.03 -7.94 -0.28
C ASP A 295 -14.64 -7.34 1.00
N GLU A 296 -14.02 -6.27 1.54
CA GLU A 296 -14.39 -5.57 2.78
C GLU A 296 -14.32 -6.41 4.06
N SER A 297 -13.81 -7.64 3.99
CA SER A 297 -13.56 -8.42 5.20
C SER A 297 -12.33 -7.90 5.94
N ILE A 298 -12.32 -8.09 7.25
CA ILE A 298 -11.24 -7.62 8.12
C ILE A 298 -10.04 -8.55 7.98
N LEU A 299 -8.88 -8.01 7.59
CA LEU A 299 -7.62 -8.73 7.59
C LEU A 299 -7.02 -8.80 9.01
N TYR A 300 -6.92 -7.63 9.65
CA TYR A 300 -6.52 -7.47 11.04
C TYR A 300 -7.01 -6.15 11.58
N ALA A 301 -7.02 -6.01 12.90
CA ALA A 301 -7.28 -4.74 13.55
C ALA A 301 -6.36 -4.53 14.75
N TYR A 302 -6.06 -3.27 15.04
CA TYR A 302 -5.34 -2.83 16.22
C TYR A 302 -6.31 -2.10 17.13
N HIS A 303 -6.20 -2.32 18.44
CA HIS A 303 -6.82 -1.47 19.44
C HIS A 303 -5.75 -0.58 20.06
N GLY A 304 -5.88 0.74 19.88
CA GLY A 304 -4.75 1.63 20.10
C GLY A 304 -3.55 1.21 19.24
N GLY A 305 -2.39 1.00 19.87
CA GLY A 305 -1.17 0.51 19.20
C GLY A 305 -0.95 -1.00 19.30
N THR A 306 -1.94 -1.77 19.76
CA THR A 306 -1.80 -3.22 20.02
C THR A 306 -2.65 -4.03 19.04
N LEU A 307 -2.04 -5.01 18.39
CA LEU A 307 -2.74 -5.93 17.47
C LEU A 307 -3.77 -6.78 18.24
N LEU A 308 -5.01 -6.86 17.73
CA LEU A 308 -6.04 -7.72 18.30
C LEU A 308 -5.76 -9.20 18.01
N SER A 309 -5.93 -10.04 19.03
CA SER A 309 -5.97 -11.49 18.84
C SER A 309 -7.21 -11.91 18.04
N PRO A 310 -7.24 -13.09 17.40
CA PRO A 310 -8.42 -13.56 16.68
C PRO A 310 -9.67 -13.56 17.57
N ALA A 311 -9.56 -13.99 18.83
CA ALA A 311 -10.68 -13.99 19.77
C ALA A 311 -11.24 -12.57 20.03
N GLN A 312 -10.35 -11.60 20.28
CA GLN A 312 -10.76 -10.20 20.48
C GLN A 312 -11.36 -9.58 19.21
N LEU A 313 -10.83 -9.96 18.05
CA LEU A 313 -11.35 -9.51 16.76
C LEU A 313 -12.76 -10.06 16.52
N TRP A 314 -12.98 -11.36 16.75
CA TRP A 314 -14.30 -12.00 16.65
C TRP A 314 -15.30 -11.41 17.65
N GLN A 315 -14.86 -11.08 18.86
CA GLN A 315 -15.70 -10.42 19.86
C GLN A 315 -16.12 -9.01 19.41
N SER A 316 -15.19 -8.25 18.83
CA SER A 316 -15.44 -6.87 18.36
C SER A 316 -16.25 -6.84 17.06
N TYR A 317 -15.98 -7.78 16.16
CA TYR A 317 -16.58 -7.86 14.82
C TYR A 317 -17.02 -9.30 14.48
N PRO A 318 -18.13 -9.79 15.05
CA PRO A 318 -18.58 -11.17 14.87
C PRO A 318 -18.89 -11.57 13.42
N GLN A 319 -19.12 -10.58 12.55
CA GLN A 319 -19.42 -10.79 11.13
C GLN A 319 -18.17 -10.74 10.24
N GLY A 320 -16.98 -10.54 10.81
CA GLY A 320 -15.72 -10.42 10.07
C GLY A 320 -15.66 -9.19 9.15
N LYS A 321 -16.53 -8.20 9.35
CA LYS A 321 -16.63 -6.95 8.57
C LYS A 321 -16.55 -5.74 9.48
N ALA A 322 -15.97 -4.65 8.97
CA ALA A 322 -16.01 -3.36 9.66
C ALA A 322 -17.44 -2.82 9.73
N PRO A 323 -17.75 -1.98 10.74
CA PRO A 323 -19.04 -1.29 10.81
C PRO A 323 -19.17 -0.28 9.66
N THR A 324 -20.40 0.13 9.38
CA THR A 324 -20.68 1.13 8.33
C THR A 324 -20.15 2.51 8.67
N SER A 325 -19.99 2.83 9.96
CA SER A 325 -19.58 4.14 10.48
C SER A 325 -18.09 4.23 10.79
N VAL A 326 -17.23 3.81 9.85
CA VAL A 326 -15.78 3.99 9.96
C VAL A 326 -15.31 5.28 9.29
N ILE A 327 -14.15 5.75 9.73
CA ILE A 327 -13.42 6.87 9.12
C ILE A 327 -12.27 6.32 8.31
N PHE A 328 -12.03 6.88 7.13
CA PHE A 328 -10.84 6.60 6.34
C PHE A 328 -9.90 7.81 6.33
N LEU A 329 -8.61 7.54 6.23
CA LEU A 329 -7.58 8.54 5.97
C LEU A 329 -7.23 8.45 4.48
N TYR A 330 -7.52 9.49 3.70
CA TYR A 330 -7.43 9.43 2.23
C TYR A 330 -6.21 10.17 1.67
N THR A 331 -5.63 11.06 2.45
CA THR A 331 -4.43 11.83 2.07
C THR A 331 -3.25 11.45 2.95
N ILE A 332 -2.03 11.65 2.44
CA ILE A 332 -0.82 11.28 3.17
C ILE A 332 -0.69 12.09 4.46
N HIS A 333 -1.07 13.38 4.46
CA HIS A 333 -0.97 14.25 5.63
C HIS A 333 -1.94 13.87 6.77
N GLU A 334 -3.03 13.15 6.46
CA GLU A 334 -3.97 12.66 7.47
C GLU A 334 -3.44 11.47 8.26
N VAL A 335 -2.44 10.74 7.77
CA VAL A 335 -2.00 9.47 8.37
C VAL A 335 -1.41 9.64 9.78
N VAL A 336 -0.99 10.86 10.16
CA VAL A 336 -0.58 11.24 11.52
C VAL A 336 -1.69 11.03 12.55
N PHE A 337 -2.95 11.14 12.13
CA PHE A 337 -4.11 10.97 13.00
C PHE A 337 -4.10 9.61 13.71
N ALA A 338 -3.85 8.52 12.99
CA ALA A 338 -3.95 7.17 13.53
C ALA A 338 -2.98 6.88 14.69
N PRO A 339 -1.66 7.07 14.58
CA PRO A 339 -0.73 6.80 15.68
C PRO A 339 -0.90 7.74 16.87
N ILE A 340 -1.29 9.00 16.65
CA ILE A 340 -1.60 9.94 17.75
C ILE A 340 -2.87 9.51 18.49
N PHE A 341 -3.93 9.13 17.75
CA PHE A 341 -5.16 8.63 18.35
C PHE A 341 -4.93 7.31 19.10
N ALA A 342 -4.12 6.41 18.55
CA ALA A 342 -3.72 5.16 19.19
C ALA A 342 -3.01 5.39 20.54
N TRP A 343 -2.08 6.36 20.58
CA TRP A 343 -1.41 6.74 21.81
C TRP A 343 -2.37 7.32 22.85
N LEU A 344 -3.31 8.17 22.42
CA LEU A 344 -4.30 8.77 23.30
C LEU A 344 -5.24 7.69 23.89
N ILE A 345 -5.69 6.73 23.08
CA ILE A 345 -6.45 5.55 23.54
C ILE A 345 -5.69 4.82 24.64
N GLN A 346 -4.41 4.50 24.41
CA GLN A 346 -3.58 3.76 25.37
C GLN A 346 -3.29 4.52 26.65
N SER A 347 -3.15 5.85 26.56
CA SER A 347 -2.78 6.71 27.69
C SER A 347 -3.98 7.09 28.56
N VAL A 348 -5.19 7.11 28.00
CA VAL A 348 -6.42 7.49 28.71
C VAL A 348 -7.15 6.29 29.29
N HIS A 349 -6.96 5.07 28.75
CA HIS A 349 -7.59 3.84 29.25
C HIS A 349 -7.26 3.55 30.73
N SER A 350 -6.17 4.12 31.25
CA SER A 350 -5.75 3.98 32.65
C SER A 350 -6.37 4.99 33.62
N ALA A 351 -7.07 6.03 33.16
CA ALA A 351 -7.47 7.13 34.04
C ALA A 351 -8.86 7.75 33.80
N ASP A 352 -9.53 7.54 32.66
CA ASP A 352 -10.78 8.27 32.37
C ASP A 352 -11.80 7.52 31.51
N THR A 353 -13.10 7.76 31.76
CA THR A 353 -14.24 7.11 31.07
C THR A 353 -14.63 7.77 29.74
N SER A 354 -13.76 8.62 29.19
CA SER A 354 -14.05 9.39 27.99
C SER A 354 -14.26 8.50 26.75
N PRO A 355 -15.38 8.65 26.02
CA PRO A 355 -15.61 7.90 24.79
C PRO A 355 -14.54 8.16 23.74
N TYR A 356 -14.10 7.12 23.02
CA TYR A 356 -13.08 7.21 21.96
C TYR A 356 -13.41 8.24 20.88
N LYS A 357 -14.70 8.42 20.57
CA LYS A 357 -15.19 9.45 19.66
C LYS A 357 -14.80 10.87 20.08
N SER A 358 -14.85 11.17 21.37
CA SER A 358 -14.42 12.48 21.91
C SER A 358 -12.92 12.66 21.76
N LEU A 359 -12.14 11.62 22.08
CA LEU A 359 -10.68 11.61 21.91
C LEU A 359 -10.29 11.82 20.44
N ALA A 360 -10.96 11.13 19.51
CA ALA A 360 -10.78 11.31 18.07
C ALA A 360 -11.05 12.76 17.63
N SER A 361 -12.12 13.39 18.15
CA SER A 361 -12.42 14.80 17.88
C SER A 361 -11.31 15.74 18.36
N VAL A 362 -10.72 15.48 19.53
CA VAL A 362 -9.59 16.30 20.03
C VAL A 362 -8.38 16.16 19.12
N VAL A 363 -8.00 14.94 18.71
CA VAL A 363 -6.87 14.72 17.81
C VAL A 363 -7.09 15.41 16.46
N ARG A 364 -8.31 15.34 15.89
CA ARG A 364 -8.66 16.08 14.66
C ARG A 364 -8.50 17.58 14.83
N ASN A 365 -8.95 18.13 15.96
CA ASN A 365 -8.81 19.56 16.23
C ASN A 365 -7.34 20.00 16.37
N CYS A 366 -6.46 19.15 16.92
CA CYS A 366 -5.02 19.40 16.93
C CYS A 366 -4.45 19.44 15.51
N ALA A 367 -4.83 18.49 14.65
CA ALA A 367 -4.40 18.47 13.25
C ALA A 367 -4.88 19.72 12.49
N VAL A 368 -6.12 20.17 12.70
CA VAL A 368 -6.64 21.42 12.10
C VAL A 368 -5.87 22.63 12.61
N GLN A 369 -5.54 22.70 13.91
CA GLN A 369 -4.74 23.78 14.48
C GLN A 369 -3.34 23.83 13.87
N TYR A 370 -2.69 22.68 13.66
CA TYR A 370 -1.41 22.61 12.97
C TYR A 370 -1.50 23.25 11.57
N HIS A 371 -2.50 22.87 10.77
CA HIS A 371 -2.68 23.42 9.42
C HIS A 371 -2.95 24.94 9.44
N ASN A 372 -3.66 25.45 10.44
CA ASN A 372 -3.94 26.88 10.57
C ASN A 372 -2.70 27.69 11.03
N GLN A 373 -1.90 27.16 11.97
CA GLN A 373 -0.75 27.87 12.57
C GLN A 373 0.54 27.72 11.74
N HIS A 374 0.71 26.58 11.08
CA HIS A 374 1.87 26.24 10.27
C HIS A 374 1.52 26.13 8.79
N GLY A 375 0.41 26.75 8.39
CA GLY A 375 -0.09 26.76 7.02
C GLY A 375 0.99 27.12 6.01
N LEU A 376 0.98 26.39 4.89
CA LEU A 376 1.96 26.46 3.80
C LEU A 376 2.11 27.88 3.22
N THR A 377 1.16 28.77 3.46
CA THR A 377 1.17 30.16 3.01
C THR A 377 2.22 31.04 3.70
N ILE A 378 2.72 30.67 4.89
CA ILE A 378 3.67 31.50 5.65
C ILE A 378 5.12 31.28 5.16
N GLN A 379 5.49 30.03 4.87
CA GLN A 379 6.83 29.66 4.37
C GLN A 379 6.76 28.47 3.40
N PRO A 380 6.23 28.66 2.17
CA PRO A 380 6.01 27.55 1.24
C PRO A 380 7.32 26.88 0.83
N GLY A 381 8.44 27.61 0.82
CA GLY A 381 9.77 27.07 0.50
C GLY A 381 10.34 26.07 1.52
N LYS A 382 9.83 26.04 2.77
CA LYS A 382 10.20 25.01 3.76
C LYS A 382 9.68 23.63 3.34
N TRP A 383 8.51 23.61 2.71
CA TRP A 383 7.71 22.39 2.53
C TRP A 383 7.55 21.98 1.07
N ILE A 384 7.73 22.91 0.14
CA ILE A 384 7.49 22.72 -1.29
C ILE A 384 8.80 22.97 -2.03
N ARG A 385 9.34 21.89 -2.60
CA ARG A 385 10.50 21.98 -3.49
C ARG A 385 10.03 22.26 -4.91
N ARG A 386 10.72 23.19 -5.57
CA ARG A 386 10.48 23.48 -6.99
C ARG A 386 10.72 22.24 -7.84
N CYS A 387 9.79 21.94 -8.74
CA CYS A 387 9.94 20.83 -9.66
C CYS A 387 9.94 21.32 -11.11
N SER A 388 11.15 21.47 -11.68
CA SER A 388 11.33 21.86 -13.08
C SER A 388 10.71 20.86 -14.05
N THR A 389 10.68 19.58 -13.69
CA THR A 389 10.02 18.51 -14.47
C THR A 389 8.51 18.74 -14.56
N THR A 390 7.83 18.98 -13.43
CA THR A 390 6.39 19.30 -13.41
C THR A 390 6.09 20.54 -14.24
N LYS A 391 6.87 21.62 -14.07
CA LYS A 391 6.73 22.84 -14.88
C LYS A 391 6.85 22.57 -16.37
N SER A 392 7.87 21.80 -16.76
CA SER A 392 8.10 21.46 -18.17
C SER A 392 6.98 20.61 -18.75
N LEU A 393 6.46 19.66 -17.97
CA LEU A 393 5.35 18.80 -18.35
C LEU A 393 4.05 19.58 -18.54
N VAL A 394 3.68 20.43 -17.59
CA VAL A 394 2.49 21.30 -17.69
C VAL A 394 2.59 22.25 -18.89
N ASN A 395 3.76 22.86 -19.10
CA ASN A 395 4.01 23.71 -20.28
C ASN A 395 3.97 22.91 -21.60
N GLN A 396 4.38 21.65 -21.60
CA GLN A 396 4.29 20.81 -22.79
C GLN A 396 2.85 20.42 -23.08
N TRP A 397 2.09 20.00 -22.07
CA TRP A 397 0.73 19.49 -22.25
C TRP A 397 -0.28 20.59 -22.55
N SER A 398 -0.07 21.81 -22.03
CA SER A 398 -0.91 22.98 -22.36
C SER A 398 -0.84 23.38 -23.84
N LYS A 399 0.17 22.93 -24.59
CA LYS A 399 0.27 23.14 -26.04
C LYS A 399 -0.57 22.16 -26.85
N THR A 400 -1.00 21.06 -26.26
CA THR A 400 -1.69 19.97 -26.98
C THR A 400 -3.04 19.59 -26.37
N HIS A 401 -3.34 20.02 -25.15
CA HIS A 401 -4.59 19.73 -24.43
C HIS A 401 -5.08 20.99 -23.72
N GLN A 402 -6.39 21.06 -23.47
CA GLN A 402 -6.97 22.09 -22.60
C GLN A 402 -6.78 21.66 -21.15
N LEU A 403 -5.78 22.25 -20.47
CA LEU A 403 -5.53 21.94 -19.07
C LEU A 403 -6.47 22.72 -18.16
N PHE A 404 -6.85 22.13 -17.03
CA PHE A 404 -7.62 22.83 -16.02
C PHE A 404 -7.30 22.36 -14.60
N ILE A 405 -7.72 23.15 -13.61
CA ILE A 405 -7.57 22.82 -12.18
C ILE A 405 -8.94 22.77 -11.52
N ILE A 406 -9.15 21.78 -10.65
CA ILE A 406 -10.23 21.74 -9.67
C ILE A 406 -9.60 21.43 -8.32
N THR A 407 -9.72 22.33 -7.35
CA THR A 407 -9.16 22.14 -6.01
C THR A 407 -10.16 22.56 -4.93
N ASN A 408 -10.10 21.89 -3.78
CA ASN A 408 -10.81 22.31 -2.57
C ASN A 408 -10.15 23.53 -1.91
N SER A 409 -8.89 23.79 -2.22
CA SER A 409 -8.13 24.91 -1.68
C SER A 409 -8.67 26.27 -2.12
N THR A 410 -8.45 27.29 -1.30
CA THR A 410 -8.79 28.68 -1.65
C THR A 410 -7.86 29.20 -2.75
N TRP A 411 -8.25 30.28 -3.44
CA TRP A 411 -7.39 30.94 -4.43
C TRP A 411 -6.02 31.34 -3.86
N ASN A 412 -5.99 32.00 -2.70
CA ASN A 412 -4.73 32.47 -2.11
C ASN A 412 -3.78 31.31 -1.80
N HIS A 413 -4.32 30.19 -1.30
CA HIS A 413 -3.53 28.98 -1.06
C HIS A 413 -3.00 28.42 -2.39
N ALA A 414 -3.89 28.19 -3.35
CA ALA A 414 -3.55 27.66 -4.67
C ALA A 414 -2.45 28.47 -5.38
N ASP A 415 -2.60 29.79 -5.41
CA ASP A 415 -1.64 30.70 -6.04
C ASP A 415 -0.28 30.65 -5.34
N THR A 416 -0.28 30.64 -4.00
CA THR A 416 0.96 30.57 -3.21
C THR A 416 1.71 29.26 -3.48
N VAL A 417 1.03 28.11 -3.40
CA VAL A 417 1.69 26.81 -3.52
C VAL A 417 2.12 26.50 -4.94
N LEU A 418 1.34 26.87 -5.96
CA LEU A 418 1.71 26.67 -7.37
C LEU A 418 2.83 27.62 -7.80
N THR A 419 2.80 28.88 -7.37
CA THR A 419 3.89 29.82 -7.62
C THR A 419 5.21 29.29 -7.05
N GLN A 420 5.17 28.75 -5.82
CA GLN A 420 6.35 28.13 -5.22
C GLN A 420 6.78 26.85 -5.97
N ALA A 421 5.87 25.92 -6.25
CA ALA A 421 6.18 24.63 -6.87
C ALA A 421 6.72 24.74 -8.30
N LEU A 422 6.12 25.63 -9.11
CA LEU A 422 6.49 25.86 -10.50
C LEU A 422 7.58 26.93 -10.65
N GLY A 423 7.88 27.67 -9.58
CA GLY A 423 8.87 28.75 -9.57
C GLY A 423 8.53 29.87 -10.55
N THR A 424 7.24 30.17 -10.74
CA THR A 424 6.75 31.24 -11.62
C THR A 424 5.36 31.69 -11.18
N SER A 425 5.12 32.99 -11.11
CA SER A 425 3.79 33.57 -10.88
C SER A 425 2.89 33.50 -12.12
N HIS A 426 3.48 33.35 -13.31
CA HIS A 426 2.74 33.22 -14.57
C HIS A 426 2.21 31.80 -14.83
N TRP A 427 1.89 31.02 -13.79
CA TRP A 427 1.40 29.64 -13.97
C TRP A 427 -0.02 29.59 -14.54
N LEU A 428 -0.80 30.65 -14.38
CA LEU A 428 -2.17 30.78 -14.92
C LEU A 428 -2.26 30.55 -16.43
N GLN A 429 -1.23 30.95 -17.18
CA GLN A 429 -1.19 30.83 -18.64
C GLN A 429 -1.28 29.39 -19.16
N TYR A 430 -1.01 28.39 -18.29
CA TYR A 430 -1.04 26.98 -18.67
C TYR A 430 -2.43 26.37 -18.64
N PHE A 431 -3.41 27.04 -18.00
CA PHE A 431 -4.71 26.46 -17.71
C PHE A 431 -5.83 27.27 -18.36
N ALA A 432 -6.76 26.57 -19.01
CA ALA A 432 -7.94 27.16 -19.63
C ALA A 432 -8.92 27.72 -18.59
N PHE A 433 -9.06 27.04 -17.45
CA PHE A 433 -9.82 27.51 -16.30
C PHE A 433 -9.32 26.87 -14.99
N ILE A 434 -9.62 27.53 -13.88
CA ILE A 434 -9.22 27.14 -12.54
C ILE A 434 -10.42 27.28 -11.62
N ILE A 435 -10.81 26.18 -10.97
CA ILE A 435 -11.90 26.15 -9.97
C ILE A 435 -11.25 25.94 -8.60
N THR A 436 -11.43 26.92 -7.72
CA THR A 436 -10.99 26.87 -6.31
C THR A 436 -12.19 26.76 -5.39
N SER A 437 -11.96 26.32 -4.15
CA SER A 437 -13.02 26.05 -3.16
C SER A 437 -14.14 25.16 -3.74
N ALA A 438 -13.77 24.19 -4.58
CA ALA A 438 -14.70 23.39 -5.37
C ALA A 438 -15.69 22.61 -4.50
N SER A 439 -15.26 22.19 -3.30
CA SER A 439 -15.99 21.23 -2.45
C SER A 439 -16.32 19.96 -3.24
N LYS A 440 -15.25 19.26 -3.68
CA LYS A 440 -15.27 18.07 -4.52
C LYS A 440 -16.24 16.99 -4.03
N GLU A 441 -16.53 16.96 -2.73
CA GLU A 441 -17.54 16.10 -2.08
C GLU A 441 -18.94 16.25 -2.73
N THR A 442 -19.24 17.45 -3.20
CA THR A 442 -20.53 17.83 -3.80
C THR A 442 -20.40 18.33 -5.23
N PHE A 443 -19.21 18.77 -5.65
CA PHE A 443 -18.97 19.38 -6.96
C PHE A 443 -19.35 18.45 -8.13
N PHE A 444 -18.89 17.20 -8.08
CA PHE A 444 -19.14 16.22 -9.13
C PHE A 444 -20.54 15.59 -9.04
N ARG A 445 -21.17 15.67 -7.87
CA ARG A 445 -22.48 15.05 -7.63
C ARG A 445 -23.60 15.89 -8.22
N PRO A 446 -24.50 15.31 -9.03
CA PRO A 446 -25.73 15.98 -9.42
C PRO A 446 -26.64 16.06 -8.19
N VAL A 447 -26.85 17.26 -7.63
CA VAL A 447 -27.77 17.41 -6.50
C VAL A 447 -29.18 17.58 -7.04
N ALA A 448 -30.04 16.59 -6.80
CA ALA A 448 -31.43 16.59 -7.30
C ALA A 448 -32.29 17.69 -6.66
N ASP A 449 -32.02 18.05 -5.39
CA ASP A 449 -32.88 18.92 -4.58
C ASP A 449 -32.17 20.19 -4.03
N THR A 450 -30.93 20.43 -4.42
CA THR A 450 -30.17 21.64 -4.02
C THR A 450 -29.80 22.43 -5.27
N PRO A 451 -30.08 23.74 -5.32
CA PRO A 451 -29.67 24.56 -6.45
C PRO A 451 -28.16 24.44 -6.64
N PRO A 452 -27.68 24.31 -7.89
CA PRO A 452 -26.25 24.19 -8.17
C PRO A 452 -25.53 25.41 -7.58
N ARG A 453 -24.42 25.15 -6.89
CA ARG A 453 -23.63 26.21 -6.27
C ARG A 453 -23.16 27.15 -7.41
N PRO A 454 -23.49 28.45 -7.37
CA PRO A 454 -23.16 29.33 -8.49
C PRO A 454 -21.65 29.47 -8.61
N PHE A 455 -21.15 29.42 -9.85
CA PHE A 455 -19.76 29.75 -10.11
C PHE A 455 -19.57 31.25 -9.91
N LEU A 456 -18.50 31.61 -9.22
CA LEU A 456 -18.10 33.00 -9.03
C LEU A 456 -16.77 33.22 -9.74
N LYS A 457 -16.74 34.17 -10.68
CA LYS A 457 -15.50 34.62 -11.30
C LYS A 457 -14.81 35.60 -10.36
N LEU A 458 -13.55 35.30 -10.04
CA LEU A 458 -12.65 36.28 -9.43
C LEU A 458 -12.29 37.31 -10.51
N VAL A 459 -12.63 38.57 -10.27
CA VAL A 459 -12.17 39.71 -11.07
C VAL A 459 -10.91 40.23 -10.38
N GLU A 460 -9.81 40.41 -11.10
CA GLU A 460 -8.60 41.07 -10.54
C GLU A 460 -9.02 42.40 -9.89
N ASP A 461 -8.80 42.51 -8.58
CA ASP A 461 -9.14 43.66 -7.74
C ASP A 461 -10.63 44.08 -7.73
N GLY A 462 -11.54 43.18 -8.12
CA GLY A 462 -12.99 43.45 -8.21
C GLY A 462 -13.86 42.52 -7.35
N PRO A 463 -15.16 42.84 -7.17
CA PRO A 463 -16.10 41.97 -6.47
C PRO A 463 -16.31 40.65 -7.22
N LYS A 464 -16.56 39.57 -6.48
CA LYS A 464 -16.94 38.27 -7.07
C LYS A 464 -18.20 38.43 -7.92
N ALA A 465 -18.14 38.06 -9.19
CA ALA A 465 -19.27 38.11 -10.11
C ALA A 465 -19.81 36.72 -10.43
N PHE A 466 -21.11 36.58 -10.63
CA PHE A 466 -21.69 35.32 -11.11
C PHE A 466 -21.11 34.93 -12.47
N ALA A 467 -20.84 33.64 -12.63
CA ALA A 467 -20.29 33.06 -13.84
C ALA A 467 -21.07 31.80 -14.23
N ALA A 468 -21.08 31.51 -15.53
CA ALA A 468 -21.49 30.19 -16.01
C ALA A 468 -20.49 29.12 -15.53
N SER A 469 -20.94 27.87 -15.46
CA SER A 469 -20.02 26.76 -15.20
C SER A 469 -18.96 26.70 -16.30
N PRO A 470 -17.66 26.63 -15.96
CA PRO A 470 -16.60 26.46 -16.96
C PRO A 470 -16.56 25.02 -17.50
N LEU A 471 -17.34 24.10 -16.92
CA LEU A 471 -17.37 22.70 -17.28
C LEU A 471 -18.77 22.24 -17.68
N PRO A 472 -18.85 21.25 -18.57
CA PRO A 472 -20.07 20.50 -18.77
C PRO A 472 -20.35 19.53 -17.62
N ILE A 473 -21.39 19.79 -16.83
CA ILE A 473 -21.83 18.89 -15.75
C ILE A 473 -23.13 18.22 -16.20
N LYS A 474 -23.12 16.89 -16.36
CA LYS A 474 -24.33 16.13 -16.68
C LYS A 474 -25.37 16.26 -15.56
N GLY A 475 -26.57 16.69 -15.92
CA GLY A 475 -27.71 16.92 -15.04
C GLY A 475 -28.81 17.63 -15.84
N LYS A 476 -30.07 17.51 -15.42
CA LYS A 476 -31.26 17.66 -16.30
C LYS A 476 -31.37 18.96 -17.12
N ASP A 477 -30.63 20.03 -16.83
CA ASP A 477 -30.63 21.24 -17.67
C ASP A 477 -29.27 21.97 -17.78
N LEU A 478 -28.14 21.24 -17.78
CA LEU A 478 -26.84 21.84 -18.10
C LEU A 478 -26.16 21.06 -19.24
N ARG A 479 -26.27 21.66 -20.42
CA ARG A 479 -25.94 21.08 -21.72
C ARG A 479 -24.44 20.87 -21.89
N TYR A 480 -24.05 19.64 -22.20
CA TYR A 480 -22.92 19.41 -23.08
C TYR A 480 -23.01 18.14 -23.90
N THR A 481 -22.34 18.24 -25.03
CA THR A 481 -22.19 17.29 -26.12
C THR A 481 -20.74 17.40 -26.60
N GLY A 482 -19.81 16.54 -26.13
CA GLY A 482 -18.45 16.41 -26.70
C GLY A 482 -17.32 16.13 -25.69
N GLY A 483 -16.11 15.82 -26.18
CA GLY A 483 -14.82 15.85 -25.45
C GLY A 483 -14.47 14.67 -24.53
N HIS A 484 -13.24 14.15 -24.63
CA HIS A 484 -12.69 13.15 -23.70
C HIS A 484 -11.88 13.85 -22.58
N VAL A 485 -12.25 13.58 -21.32
CA VAL A 485 -11.64 14.19 -20.13
C VAL A 485 -10.86 13.16 -19.31
N CYS A 486 -9.65 13.53 -18.91
CA CYS A 486 -8.86 12.83 -17.90
C CYS A 486 -8.66 13.72 -16.67
N TYR A 487 -9.00 13.27 -15.48
CA TYR A 487 -8.74 13.98 -14.22
C TYR A 487 -7.67 13.28 -13.39
N ILE A 488 -6.75 14.04 -12.82
CA ILE A 488 -5.58 13.54 -12.12
C ILE A 488 -5.60 14.09 -10.69
N GLY A 489 -5.50 13.22 -9.69
CA GLY A 489 -5.49 13.62 -8.29
C GLY A 489 -4.96 12.52 -7.36
N ASP A 490 -4.79 12.83 -6.08
CA ASP A 490 -4.25 11.90 -5.07
C ASP A 490 -5.33 11.34 -4.13
N HIS A 491 -6.48 12.02 -4.02
CA HIS A 491 -7.54 11.62 -3.12
C HIS A 491 -8.49 10.60 -3.78
N ARG A 492 -8.53 9.37 -3.23
CA ARG A 492 -9.35 8.26 -3.76
C ARG A 492 -10.79 8.66 -4.09
N ILE A 493 -11.52 9.21 -3.12
CA ILE A 493 -12.94 9.54 -3.35
C ILE A 493 -13.09 10.76 -4.26
N HIS A 494 -12.49 11.88 -3.86
CA HIS A 494 -12.71 13.19 -4.47
C HIS A 494 -12.15 13.31 -5.89
N ASP A 495 -11.09 12.58 -6.22
CA ASP A 495 -10.40 12.72 -7.50
C ASP A 495 -10.52 11.52 -8.41
N ILE A 496 -10.87 10.35 -7.86
CA ILE A 496 -10.95 9.10 -8.63
C ILE A 496 -12.40 8.65 -8.75
N GLU A 497 -13.09 8.44 -7.63
CA GLU A 497 -14.44 7.86 -7.65
C GLU A 497 -15.50 8.85 -8.12
N LEU A 498 -15.60 10.02 -7.49
CA LEU A 498 -16.65 10.98 -7.81
C LEU A 498 -16.62 11.47 -9.27
N PRO A 499 -15.46 11.84 -9.86
CA PRO A 499 -15.41 12.25 -11.27
C PRO A 499 -15.75 11.09 -12.22
N ARG A 500 -15.34 9.87 -11.88
CA ARG A 500 -15.62 8.68 -12.70
C ARG A 500 -17.10 8.31 -12.66
N GLU A 501 -17.69 8.25 -11.47
CA GLU A 501 -19.06 7.81 -11.25
C GLU A 501 -20.09 8.82 -11.76
N HIS A 502 -19.86 10.12 -11.51
CA HIS A 502 -20.88 11.13 -11.79
C HIS A 502 -20.63 11.92 -13.07
N CYS A 503 -19.38 12.00 -13.55
CA CYS A 503 -19.05 12.71 -14.79
C CYS A 503 -18.65 11.77 -15.94
N GLY A 504 -18.32 10.51 -15.65
CA GLY A 504 -17.85 9.55 -16.65
C GLY A 504 -16.44 9.88 -17.17
N TRP A 505 -15.64 10.59 -16.38
CA TRP A 505 -14.27 10.95 -16.74
C TRP A 505 -13.30 9.78 -16.51
N ASP A 506 -12.26 9.69 -17.34
CA ASP A 506 -11.11 8.82 -17.03
C ASP A 506 -10.31 9.48 -15.89
N THR A 507 -9.74 8.66 -15.00
CA THR A 507 -9.06 9.17 -13.79
C THR A 507 -7.69 8.53 -13.60
N ILE A 508 -6.69 9.32 -13.19
CA ILE A 508 -5.35 8.85 -12.82
C ILE A 508 -5.07 9.20 -11.37
N ALA A 509 -4.74 8.19 -10.56
CA ALA A 509 -4.35 8.38 -9.18
C ALA A 509 -2.85 8.67 -9.05
N ILE A 510 -2.50 9.69 -8.27
CA ILE A 510 -1.14 9.95 -7.79
C ILE A 510 -0.98 9.32 -6.42
N LEU A 511 -0.03 8.40 -6.30
CA LEU A 511 0.26 7.69 -5.06
C LEU A 511 1.73 7.94 -4.69
N GLU A 512 1.97 8.91 -3.80
CA GLU A 512 3.34 9.28 -3.38
C GLU A 512 4.09 8.11 -2.73
N GLU A 513 3.39 7.23 -2.04
CA GLU A 513 3.98 6.09 -1.32
C GLU A 513 4.55 5.00 -2.24
N LEU A 514 4.22 5.06 -3.55
CA LEU A 514 4.89 4.23 -4.55
C LEU A 514 6.29 4.75 -4.89
N ASP A 515 6.55 6.02 -4.63
CA ASP A 515 7.88 6.62 -4.66
C ASP A 515 8.57 6.17 -3.38
N VAL A 516 9.51 5.22 -3.52
CA VAL A 516 10.22 4.60 -2.39
C VAL A 516 10.69 5.68 -1.45
N LEU A 517 10.11 5.76 -0.24
CA LEU A 517 10.69 6.55 0.83
C LEU A 517 12.10 5.98 1.04
N PRO A 518 13.17 6.76 0.85
CA PRO A 518 14.46 6.37 1.38
C PRO A 518 14.29 6.44 2.90
N ILE A 519 13.97 5.29 3.50
CA ILE A 519 14.07 5.09 4.93
C ILE A 519 15.59 5.08 5.20
N GLU A 520 16.05 6.19 5.79
CA GLU A 520 17.41 6.35 6.32
C GLU A 520 17.77 5.26 7.33
#